data_AF-A0A0K6GX69-F1
#
_entry.id   AF-A0A0K6GX69-F1
#
_cell.length_a   1.000
_cell.length_b   1.000
_cell.length_c   1.000
_cell.angle_alpha   90.00
_cell.angle_beta   90.00
_cell.angle_gamma   90.00
#
_symmetry.space_group_name_H-M   'P 1'
#
loop_
_entity.id
_entity.type
_entity.pdbx_description
1 polymer ?
#
loop_
_entity_poly.entity_id
_entity_poly.type
_entity_poly.pdbx_seq_one_letter_code
_entity_poly.pdbx_strand_id
1 'polypeptide(L)'
;MYHYIESGLPNVHLKNGYSIEVIDDEEYTSIDDMDGLHRVLARTIASKAMPLTNAEFKFLRIELNLSQRILGKRFGVSEQTIARYEKGQSEIPRTTDAALRSLYMESIEQNNSVSYFLDLLANYEAEQAAQEILLEEIDREWKLAG
;
A
#
# COMPACT_ATOMS: atom_id res chain seq x y z
N MET A 1 -7.05 -16.87 -24.24
CA MET A 1 -7.17 -15.87 -23.17
C MET A 1 -6.99 -16.62 -21.88
N TYR A 2 -6.02 -16.22 -21.07
CA TYR A 2 -5.68 -16.87 -19.81
C TYR A 2 -6.24 -16.07 -18.64
N HIS A 3 -6.89 -16.72 -17.70
CA HIS A 3 -7.43 -16.08 -16.49
C HIS A 3 -6.34 -16.06 -15.42
N TYR A 4 -5.76 -14.88 -15.20
CA TYR A 4 -4.58 -14.72 -14.34
C TYR A 4 -4.96 -14.55 -12.87
N ILE A 5 -5.43 -15.65 -12.28
CA ILE A 5 -5.90 -15.71 -10.88
C ILE A 5 -4.74 -15.59 -9.87
N GLU A 6 -3.52 -15.87 -10.30
CA GLU A 6 -2.30 -15.82 -9.51
C GLU A 6 -1.97 -14.40 -9.05
N SER A 7 -2.48 -13.38 -9.75
CA SER A 7 -2.48 -11.98 -9.28
C SER A 7 -3.28 -11.77 -7.99
N GLY A 8 -4.18 -12.70 -7.64
CA GLY A 8 -5.16 -12.52 -6.56
C GLY A 8 -6.33 -11.61 -6.92
N LEU A 9 -6.40 -11.12 -8.15
CA LEU A 9 -7.51 -10.31 -8.67
C LEU A 9 -8.47 -11.22 -9.46
N PRO A 10 -9.78 -11.19 -9.17
CA PRO A 10 -10.72 -12.14 -9.77
C PRO A 10 -11.01 -11.87 -11.25
N ASN A 11 -10.71 -10.68 -11.76
CA ASN A 11 -11.17 -10.18 -13.05
C ASN A 11 -10.04 -9.85 -14.05
N VAL A 12 -8.83 -10.42 -13.88
CA VAL A 12 -7.70 -10.17 -14.78
C VAL A 12 -7.56 -11.28 -15.82
N HIS A 13 -7.64 -10.92 -17.10
CA HIS A 13 -7.51 -11.87 -18.21
C HIS A 13 -6.46 -11.39 -19.22
N LEU A 14 -5.49 -12.25 -19.53
CA LEU A 14 -4.43 -11.98 -20.48
C LEU A 14 -4.86 -12.44 -21.88
N LYS A 15 -4.82 -11.53 -22.84
CA LYS A 15 -5.08 -11.87 -24.26
C LYS A 15 -3.89 -12.57 -24.92
N ASN A 16 -2.69 -12.23 -24.50
CA ASN A 16 -1.39 -12.68 -25.01
C ASN A 16 -0.30 -12.42 -23.93
N GLY A 17 0.98 -12.67 -24.25
CA GLY A 17 2.11 -12.48 -23.34
C GLY A 17 2.30 -13.64 -22.35
N TYR A 18 1.81 -14.82 -22.70
CA TYR A 18 1.96 -16.05 -21.92
C TYR A 18 2.12 -17.26 -22.86
N SER A 19 2.82 -18.29 -22.39
CA SER A 19 2.90 -19.61 -23.02
C SER A 19 2.37 -20.67 -22.05
N ILE A 20 1.82 -21.75 -22.61
CA ILE A 20 1.38 -22.92 -21.85
C ILE A 20 2.13 -24.13 -22.40
N GLU A 21 2.78 -24.85 -21.50
CA GLU A 21 3.44 -26.12 -21.78
C GLU A 21 2.76 -27.24 -21.01
N VAL A 22 2.69 -28.43 -21.59
CA VAL A 22 2.14 -29.63 -20.93
C VAL A 22 3.28 -30.60 -20.70
N ILE A 23 3.55 -30.93 -19.44
CA ILE A 23 4.59 -31.87 -19.01
C ILE A 23 3.91 -32.88 -18.09
N ASP A 24 4.00 -34.17 -18.43
CA ASP A 24 3.40 -35.26 -17.63
C ASP A 24 1.90 -35.05 -17.31
N ASP A 25 1.12 -34.59 -18.30
CA ASP A 25 -0.31 -34.24 -18.18
C ASP A 25 -0.63 -33.04 -17.25
N GLU A 26 0.39 -32.29 -16.81
CA GLU A 26 0.25 -31.06 -16.04
C GLU A 26 0.51 -29.82 -16.92
N GLU A 27 -0.35 -28.80 -16.79
CA GLU A 27 -0.20 -27.52 -17.48
C GLU A 27 0.68 -26.54 -16.69
N TYR A 28 1.73 -26.02 -17.33
CA TYR A 28 2.64 -25.00 -16.82
C TYR A 28 2.48 -23.72 -17.62
N THR A 29 2.13 -22.62 -16.94
CA THR A 29 2.00 -21.30 -17.59
C THR A 29 3.22 -20.44 -17.30
N SER A 30 3.82 -19.87 -18.35
CA SER A 30 4.87 -18.86 -18.26
C SER A 30 4.35 -17.53 -18.77
N ILE A 31 4.74 -16.43 -18.11
CA ILE A 31 4.37 -15.05 -18.49
C ILE A 31 5.65 -14.29 -18.84
N ASP A 32 5.67 -13.64 -20.00
CA ASP A 32 6.90 -13.08 -20.60
C ASP A 32 7.51 -11.93 -19.76
N ASP A 33 6.68 -11.02 -19.26
CA ASP A 33 7.08 -9.83 -18.48
C ASP A 33 6.18 -9.68 -17.25
N MET A 34 6.46 -10.48 -16.22
CA MET A 34 5.69 -10.49 -14.98
C MET A 34 5.72 -9.13 -14.27
N ASP A 35 6.90 -8.51 -14.19
CA ASP A 35 7.08 -7.23 -13.51
C ASP A 35 6.35 -6.09 -14.24
N GLY A 36 6.42 -6.07 -15.57
CA GLY A 36 5.69 -5.11 -16.40
C GLY A 36 4.18 -5.29 -16.29
N LEU A 37 3.69 -6.54 -16.30
CA LEU A 37 2.29 -6.86 -16.10
C LEU A 37 1.78 -6.32 -14.75
N HIS A 38 2.49 -6.64 -13.66
CA HIS A 38 2.14 -6.20 -12.31
C HIS A 38 2.15 -4.68 -12.16
N ARG A 39 3.16 -4.01 -12.74
CA ARG A 39 3.25 -2.54 -12.76
C ARG A 39 2.05 -1.90 -13.46
N VAL A 40 1.62 -2.45 -14.61
CA VAL A 40 0.46 -1.93 -15.34
C VAL A 40 -0.83 -2.18 -14.56
N LEU A 41 -1.00 -3.36 -13.98
CA LEU A 41 -2.17 -3.68 -13.15
C LEU A 41 -2.28 -2.72 -11.96
N ALA A 42 -1.20 -2.56 -11.22
CA ALA A 42 -1.18 -1.75 -10.02
C ALA A 42 -1.38 -0.26 -10.34
N ARG A 43 -0.75 0.27 -11.41
CA ARG A 43 -1.03 1.64 -11.89
C ARG A 43 -2.49 1.82 -12.31
N THR A 44 -3.08 0.83 -12.99
CA THR A 44 -4.49 0.87 -13.41
C THR A 44 -5.42 0.89 -12.20
N ILE A 45 -5.16 0.04 -11.21
CA ILE A 45 -5.94 -0.04 -9.97
C ILE A 45 -5.80 1.24 -9.15
N ALA A 46 -4.58 1.77 -9.00
CA ALA A 46 -4.33 2.97 -8.21
C ALA A 46 -4.89 4.25 -8.87
N SER A 47 -5.10 4.28 -10.19
CA SER A 47 -5.62 5.45 -10.92
C SER A 47 -7.14 5.41 -11.17
N LYS A 48 -7.83 4.31 -10.89
CA LYS A 48 -9.25 4.17 -11.20
C LYS A 48 -10.13 5.14 -10.38
N ALA A 49 -11.27 5.56 -10.92
CA ALA A 49 -12.18 6.48 -10.22
C ALA A 49 -12.99 5.82 -9.08
N MET A 50 -13.21 4.50 -9.15
CA MET A 50 -14.03 3.77 -8.18
C MET A 50 -13.23 3.40 -6.92
N PRO A 51 -13.88 3.16 -5.77
CA PRO A 51 -13.23 2.60 -4.58
C PRO A 51 -12.50 1.27 -4.87
N LEU A 52 -11.43 1.00 -4.12
CA LEU A 52 -10.73 -0.28 -4.16
C LEU A 52 -11.66 -1.37 -3.62
N THR A 53 -11.68 -2.49 -4.30
CA THR A 53 -12.18 -3.74 -3.74
C THR A 53 -11.16 -4.27 -2.73
N ASN A 54 -11.59 -5.21 -1.89
CA ASN A 54 -10.74 -5.83 -0.89
C ASN A 54 -9.54 -6.56 -1.53
N ALA A 55 -9.75 -7.18 -2.70
CA ALA A 55 -8.69 -7.84 -3.47
C ALA A 55 -7.68 -6.84 -4.06
N GLU A 56 -8.14 -5.71 -4.61
CA GLU A 56 -7.26 -4.65 -5.12
C GLU A 56 -6.46 -3.97 -4.02
N PHE A 57 -7.06 -3.76 -2.85
CA PHE A 57 -6.35 -3.24 -1.67
C PHE A 57 -5.21 -4.19 -1.27
N LYS A 58 -5.49 -5.49 -1.19
CA LYS A 58 -4.48 -6.51 -0.91
C LYS A 58 -3.38 -6.53 -1.98
N PHE A 59 -3.78 -6.47 -3.25
CA PHE A 59 -2.87 -6.45 -4.39
C PHE A 59 -1.88 -5.29 -4.29
N LEU A 60 -2.36 -4.05 -4.17
CA LEU A 60 -1.49 -2.87 -4.04
C LEU A 60 -0.54 -2.94 -2.85
N ARG A 61 -0.98 -3.49 -1.70
CA ARG A 61 -0.08 -3.68 -0.55
C ARG A 61 1.07 -4.65 -0.88
N ILE A 62 0.75 -5.76 -1.55
CA ILE A 62 1.75 -6.77 -1.92
C ILE A 62 2.72 -6.19 -2.95
N GLU A 63 2.23 -5.41 -3.91
CA GLU A 63 3.06 -4.70 -4.89
C GLU A 63 4.01 -3.68 -4.26
N LEU A 64 3.63 -3.07 -3.13
CA LEU A 64 4.50 -2.23 -2.32
C LEU A 64 5.48 -3.03 -1.43
N ASN A 65 5.41 -4.36 -1.49
CA ASN A 65 6.17 -5.29 -0.65
C ASN A 65 6.00 -5.02 0.86
N LEU A 66 4.80 -4.60 1.27
CA LEU A 66 4.49 -4.29 2.67
C LEU A 66 3.76 -5.46 3.33
N SER A 67 4.11 -5.82 4.56
CA SER A 67 3.26 -6.70 5.36
C SER A 67 2.03 -5.96 5.90
N GLN A 68 0.99 -6.68 6.29
CA GLN A 68 -0.20 -6.10 6.92
C GLN A 68 0.19 -5.29 8.17
N ARG A 69 1.13 -5.79 8.97
CA ARG A 69 1.69 -5.09 10.13
C ARG A 69 2.34 -3.77 9.77
N ILE A 70 3.17 -3.72 8.71
CA ILE A 70 3.85 -2.49 8.31
C ILE A 70 2.87 -1.48 7.75
N LEU A 71 1.92 -1.91 6.91
CA LEU A 71 0.88 -1.01 6.40
C LEU A 71 0.00 -0.47 7.53
N GLY A 72 -0.37 -1.32 8.50
CA GLY A 72 -1.12 -0.92 9.67
C GLY A 72 -0.43 0.19 10.46
N LYS A 73 0.88 0.04 10.73
CA LYS A 73 1.69 1.09 11.36
C LYS A 73 1.68 2.40 10.58
N ARG A 74 1.86 2.35 9.25
CA ARG A 74 1.85 3.56 8.40
C ARG A 74 0.50 4.28 8.40
N PHE A 75 -0.59 3.54 8.59
CA PHE A 75 -1.95 4.07 8.56
C PHE A 75 -2.54 4.32 9.95
N GLY A 76 -1.78 4.11 11.03
CA GLY A 76 -2.28 4.27 12.40
C GLY A 76 -3.40 3.29 12.77
N VAL A 77 -3.39 2.08 12.20
CA VAL A 77 -4.38 1.03 12.47
C VAL A 77 -3.72 -0.30 12.78
N SER A 78 -4.46 -1.21 13.44
CA SER A 78 -3.93 -2.53 13.77
C SER A 78 -3.70 -3.40 12.52
N GLU A 79 -2.79 -4.38 12.63
CA GLU A 79 -2.61 -5.43 11.62
C GLU A 79 -3.93 -6.17 11.32
N GLN A 80 -4.72 -6.44 12.36
CA GLN A 80 -6.04 -7.08 12.22
C GLN A 80 -7.01 -6.22 11.42
N THR A 81 -6.95 -4.90 11.55
CA THR A 81 -7.76 -3.96 10.78
C THR A 81 -7.43 -4.08 9.29
N ILE A 82 -6.14 -4.09 8.93
CA ILE A 82 -5.70 -4.33 7.55
C ILE A 82 -6.20 -5.70 7.05
N ALA A 83 -6.06 -6.76 7.85
CA ALA A 83 -6.54 -8.08 7.48
C ALA A 83 -8.06 -8.12 7.24
N ARG A 84 -8.85 -7.37 8.02
CA ARG A 84 -10.31 -7.25 7.82
C ARG A 84 -10.66 -6.50 6.55
N TYR A 85 -9.90 -5.46 6.20
CA TYR A 85 -10.01 -4.78 4.89
C TYR A 85 -9.78 -5.77 3.75
N GLU A 86 -8.74 -6.60 3.80
CA GLU A 86 -8.46 -7.55 2.71
C GLU A 86 -9.49 -8.69 2.60
N LYS A 87 -10.14 -9.04 3.72
CA LYS A 87 -11.15 -10.11 3.77
C LYS A 87 -12.59 -9.62 3.52
N GLY A 88 -12.80 -8.32 3.32
CA GLY A 88 -14.15 -7.75 3.21
C GLY A 88 -14.97 -7.81 4.51
N GLN A 89 -14.29 -7.92 5.66
CA GLN A 89 -14.91 -7.98 6.99
C GLN A 89 -15.09 -6.60 7.64
N SER A 90 -14.62 -5.55 6.97
CA SER A 90 -14.87 -4.15 7.30
C SER A 90 -14.76 -3.31 6.04
N GLU A 91 -15.50 -2.20 6.01
CA GLU A 91 -15.37 -1.19 4.96
C GLU A 91 -13.96 -0.57 4.99
N ILE A 92 -13.39 -0.34 3.81
CA ILE A 92 -12.13 0.39 3.66
C ILE A 92 -12.47 1.89 3.71
N PRO A 93 -12.00 2.64 4.72
CA PRO A 93 -12.24 4.08 4.76
C PRO A 93 -11.68 4.76 3.50
N ARG A 94 -12.40 5.76 2.98
CA ARG A 94 -11.98 6.50 1.77
C ARG A 94 -10.58 7.11 1.90
N THR A 95 -10.19 7.51 3.12
CA THR A 95 -8.86 8.03 3.44
C THR A 95 -7.78 6.95 3.35
N THR A 96 -8.04 5.75 3.88
CA THR A 96 -7.12 4.60 3.82
C THR A 96 -6.94 4.13 2.38
N ASP A 97 -8.03 4.07 1.62
CA ASP A 97 -8.02 3.78 0.19
C ASP A 97 -7.13 4.80 -0.56
N ALA A 98 -7.42 6.10 -0.40
CA ALA A 98 -6.66 7.16 -1.06
C ALA A 98 -5.17 7.16 -0.66
N ALA A 99 -4.87 6.94 0.63
CA ALA A 99 -3.50 6.88 1.13
C ALA A 99 -2.70 5.72 0.51
N LEU A 100 -3.30 4.54 0.34
CA LEU A 100 -2.63 3.39 -0.29
C LEU A 100 -2.33 3.66 -1.77
N ARG A 101 -3.28 4.27 -2.50
CA ARG A 101 -3.06 4.63 -3.90
C ARG A 101 -1.97 5.67 -4.05
N SER A 102 -1.99 6.71 -3.20
CA SER A 102 -0.94 7.74 -3.20
C SER A 102 0.43 7.14 -2.89
N LEU A 103 0.53 6.26 -1.90
CA LEU A 103 1.77 5.57 -1.56
C LEU A 103 2.30 4.73 -2.72
N TYR A 104 1.42 4.01 -3.43
CA TYR A 104 1.80 3.25 -4.62
C TYR A 104 2.28 4.18 -5.76
N MET A 105 1.52 5.23 -6.09
CA MET A 105 1.88 6.17 -7.16
C MET A 105 3.22 6.86 -6.87
N GLU A 106 3.48 7.23 -5.63
CA GLU A 106 4.75 7.83 -5.24
C GLU A 106 5.93 6.87 -5.37
N SER A 107 5.74 5.59 -5.02
CA SER A 107 6.79 4.57 -5.18
C SER A 107 7.22 4.36 -6.64
N ILE A 108 6.34 4.68 -7.61
CA ILE A 108 6.64 4.54 -9.04
C ILE A 108 7.05 5.86 -9.73
N GLU A 109 6.68 7.03 -9.18
CA GLU A 109 6.94 8.34 -9.82
C GLU A 109 8.13 9.13 -9.23
N GLN A 110 8.81 8.64 -8.18
CA GLN A 110 9.95 9.34 -7.53
C GLN A 110 9.66 10.80 -7.12
N ASN A 111 8.39 11.22 -7.02
CA ASN A 111 8.01 12.58 -6.62
C ASN A 111 7.41 12.57 -5.21
N ASN A 112 8.32 12.79 -4.25
CA ASN A 112 8.14 12.71 -2.80
C ASN A 112 7.23 13.80 -2.24
N SER A 113 6.01 13.47 -1.83
CA SER A 113 5.23 14.40 -0.98
C SER A 113 4.32 13.71 0.04
N VAL A 114 3.89 12.48 -0.21
CA VAL A 114 2.92 11.79 0.66
C VAL A 114 3.62 10.79 1.60
N SER A 115 4.70 10.13 1.16
CA SER A 115 5.47 9.18 1.97
C SER A 115 6.20 9.94 3.08
N TYR A 116 6.75 11.12 2.77
CA TYR A 116 7.29 12.02 3.79
C TYR A 116 6.23 12.41 4.83
N PHE A 117 5.01 12.72 4.38
CA PHE A 117 3.91 13.05 5.28
C PHE A 117 3.46 11.86 6.14
N LEU A 118 3.40 10.65 5.58
CA LEU A 118 3.08 9.43 6.33
C LEU A 118 4.20 9.03 7.30
N ASP A 119 5.47 9.20 6.93
CA ASP A 119 6.62 8.98 7.81
C ASP A 119 6.64 10.00 8.96
N LEU A 120 6.26 11.26 8.71
CA LEU A 120 6.10 12.28 9.73
C LEU A 120 5.01 11.92 10.75
N LEU A 121 3.86 11.40 10.28
CA LEU A 121 2.79 10.93 11.16
C LEU A 121 3.19 9.67 11.94
N ALA A 122 3.91 8.74 11.32
CA ALA A 122 4.38 7.51 11.96
C ALA A 122 5.49 7.76 13.00
N ASN A 123 6.37 8.74 12.75
CA ASN A 123 7.42 9.12 13.69
C ASN A 123 6.89 9.92 14.89
N TYR A 124 5.75 10.61 14.77
CA TYR A 124 5.11 11.29 15.88
C TYR A 124 4.64 10.33 16.99
N GLU A 125 4.33 9.07 16.67
CA GLU A 125 3.97 8.05 17.66
C GLU A 125 5.19 7.26 18.20
N ALA A 126 6.36 7.35 17.56
CA ALA A 126 7.55 6.57 17.93
C ALA A 126 8.59 7.35 18.77
N GLU A 127 8.51 8.68 18.80
CA GLU A 127 9.36 9.54 19.64
C GLU A 127 8.53 10.30 20.68
N GLN A 128 7.90 9.57 21.58
CA GLN A 128 7.49 10.09 22.89
C GLN A 128 8.03 9.16 23.99
N ALA A 129 9.35 8.94 23.98
CA ALA A 129 10.07 8.98 25.25
C ALA A 129 10.17 10.47 25.60
N ALA A 130 9.26 10.93 26.45
CA ALA A 130 9.04 12.32 26.85
C ALA A 130 10.32 13.18 26.80
N GLN A 131 10.41 14.08 25.83
CA GLN A 131 11.26 15.27 26.00
C GLN A 131 10.47 16.24 26.86
N GLU A 132 10.94 16.48 28.08
CA GLU A 132 10.38 17.55 28.93
C GLU A 132 10.54 18.88 28.19
N ILE A 133 9.41 19.51 27.87
CA ILE A 133 9.41 20.88 27.33
C ILE A 133 9.64 21.82 28.50
N LEU A 134 10.89 22.22 28.70
CA LEU A 134 11.29 23.21 29.68
C LEU A 134 11.13 24.61 29.06
N LEU A 135 10.31 25.44 29.69
CA LEU A 135 10.06 26.81 29.27
C LEU A 135 10.52 27.75 30.37
N GLU A 136 11.22 28.82 30.00
CA GLU A 136 11.57 29.92 30.90
C GLU A 136 10.96 31.23 30.41
N GLU A 137 10.57 32.09 31.35
CA GLU A 137 10.08 33.43 31.04
C GLU A 137 11.24 34.43 31.12
N ILE A 138 11.58 35.06 29.99
CA ILE A 138 12.58 36.13 29.90
C ILE A 138 11.92 37.34 29.24
N ASP A 139 11.98 38.50 29.90
CA ASP A 139 11.41 39.77 29.40
C ASP A 139 9.92 39.68 29.01
N ARG A 140 9.13 38.90 29.77
CA ARG A 140 7.70 38.62 29.53
C ARG A 140 7.42 37.81 28.25
N GLU A 141 8.43 37.13 27.72
CA GLU A 141 8.28 36.19 26.62
C GLU A 141 8.70 34.78 27.06
N TRP A 142 7.88 33.80 26.73
CA TRP A 142 8.19 32.39 26.97
C TRP A 142 9.20 31.90 25.92
N LYS A 143 10.30 31.30 26.40
CA LYS A 143 11.36 30.73 25.56
C LYS A 143 11.62 29.29 25.97
N LEU A 144 12.13 28.48 25.03
CA LEU A 144 12.64 27.15 25.34
C LEU A 144 13.89 27.31 26.20
N ALA A 145 13.89 26.70 27.38
CA ALA A 145 15.06 26.62 28.23
C ALA A 145 16.03 25.58 27.64
N GLY A 146 17.28 25.97 27.44
CA GLY A 146 18.36 25.12 26.91
C GLY A 146 19.06 24.27 27.96
#